data_AF-A0A816AQ12-F1
#
_entry.id   AF-A0A816AQ12-F1
#
_cell.length_a   1.000
_cell.length_b   1.000
_cell.length_c   1.000
_cell.angle_alpha   90.00
_cell.angle_beta   90.00
_cell.angle_gamma   90.00
#
_symmetry.space_group_name_H-M   'P 1'
#
loop_
_entity.id
_entity.type
_entity.pdbx_description
1 polymer ?
#
loop_
_entity_poly.entity_id
_entity_poly.type
_entity_poly.pdbx_seq_one_letter_code
_entity_poly.pdbx_strand_id
1 'polypeptide(L)'
;MMIVSTTGYIKSVLGPFLSDSSNNDANILKHVFLSDMEDVLQWVQENDVLVVDRGFCNCLGVMKRFGIDVAMPPFLDGKKQFDV
;
A
#
# COMPACT_ATOMS: atom_id res chain seq x y z
N MET A 1 -9.62 0.62 -1.11
CA MET A 1 -8.27 0.03 -1.02
C MET A 1 -8.37 -1.28 -0.25
N MET A 2 -7.59 -2.31 -0.60
CA MET A 2 -7.64 -3.60 0.08
C MET A 2 -6.26 -3.95 0.64
N ILE A 3 -6.23 -4.46 1.86
CA ILE A 3 -5.04 -5.04 2.47
C ILE A 3 -5.20 -6.55 2.44
N VAL A 4 -4.24 -7.22 1.82
CA VAL A 4 -4.29 -8.66 1.53
C VAL A 4 -3.01 -9.30 2.04
N SER A 5 -3.12 -10.46 2.69
CA SER A 5 -1.96 -11.24 3.11
C SER A 5 -1.27 -11.89 1.91
N THR A 6 -0.01 -12.28 2.08
CA THR A 6 0.73 -13.08 1.08
C THR A 6 0.11 -14.46 0.82
N THR A 7 -0.76 -14.94 1.72
CA THR A 7 -1.56 -16.16 1.57
C THR A 7 -2.87 -15.96 0.80
N GLY A 8 -3.15 -14.73 0.34
CA GLY A 8 -4.33 -14.41 -0.48
C GLY A 8 -5.60 -14.09 0.31
N TYR A 9 -5.52 -13.95 1.64
CA TYR A 9 -6.66 -13.57 2.47
C TYR A 9 -6.79 -12.05 2.57
N ILE A 10 -8.00 -11.55 2.40
CA ILE A 10 -8.31 -10.14 2.61
C ILE A 10 -8.34 -9.89 4.11
N LYS A 11 -7.40 -9.07 4.60
CA LYS A 11 -7.33 -8.68 6.01
C LYS A 11 -8.27 -7.52 6.31
N SER A 12 -8.34 -6.56 5.38
CA SER A 12 -9.19 -5.38 5.50
C SER A 12 -9.56 -4.79 4.14
N VAL A 13 -10.73 -4.17 4.08
CA VAL A 13 -11.22 -3.36 2.96
C VAL A 13 -11.44 -1.94 3.47
N LEU A 14 -10.53 -1.05 3.09
CA LEU A 14 -10.55 0.35 3.50
C LEU A 14 -11.32 1.19 2.49
N GLY A 15 -12.26 1.99 2.99
CA GLY A 15 -13.08 2.90 2.19
C GLY A 15 -14.56 2.50 2.16
N PRO A 16 -15.40 3.22 1.39
CA PRO A 16 -15.08 3.97 0.17
C PRO A 16 -14.33 5.29 0.40
N PHE A 17 -13.46 5.64 -0.54
CA PHE A 17 -12.77 6.94 -0.58
C PHE A 17 -13.33 7.77 -1.74
N LEU A 18 -13.47 9.08 -1.53
CA LEU A 18 -13.84 10.00 -2.60
C LEU A 18 -12.72 10.02 -3.65
N SER A 19 -13.06 9.88 -4.92
CA SER A 19 -12.09 9.93 -6.02
C SER A 19 -11.76 11.38 -6.38
N ASP A 20 -11.11 12.09 -5.48
CA ASP A 20 -10.57 13.45 -5.69
C ASP A 20 -9.04 13.45 -5.74
N SER A 21 -8.44 14.58 -6.14
CA SER A 21 -6.98 14.70 -6.26
C SER A 21 -6.22 14.58 -4.93
N SER A 22 -6.89 14.81 -3.80
CA SER A 22 -6.33 14.67 -2.46
C SER A 22 -6.28 13.20 -2.02
N ASN A 23 -7.27 12.42 -2.42
CA ASN A 23 -7.48 11.01 -2.06
C ASN A 23 -6.90 10.04 -3.10
N ASN A 24 -5.67 10.29 -3.54
CA ASN A 24 -4.93 9.28 -4.30
C ASN A 24 -4.44 8.14 -3.39
N ASP A 25 -4.12 7.00 -4.01
CA ASP A 25 -3.68 5.77 -3.32
C ASP A 25 -2.54 6.01 -2.31
N ALA A 26 -1.51 6.77 -2.70
CA ALA A 26 -0.39 7.07 -1.81
C ALA A 26 -0.80 7.90 -0.59
N ASN A 27 -1.68 8.88 -0.76
CA ASN A 27 -2.15 9.73 0.34
C ASN A 27 -3.07 8.95 1.29
N ILE A 28 -3.93 8.09 0.74
CA ILE A 28 -4.78 7.19 1.54
C ILE A 28 -3.89 6.26 2.36
N LEU A 29 -2.89 5.61 1.75
CA LEU A 29 -2.00 4.71 2.46
C LEU A 29 -1.16 5.43 3.54
N LYS A 30 -0.69 6.66 3.27
CA LYS A 30 -0.04 7.49 4.30
C LYS A 30 -0.96 7.72 5.50
N HIS A 31 -2.21 8.12 5.24
CA HIS A 31 -3.17 8.37 6.30
C HIS A 31 -3.42 7.11 7.13
N VAL A 32 -3.59 5.96 6.48
CA VAL A 32 -3.82 4.66 7.15
C VAL A 32 -2.69 4.34 8.13
N PHE A 33 -1.43 4.49 7.73
CA PHE A 33 -0.30 4.24 8.61
C PHE A 33 -0.09 5.31 9.68
N LEU A 34 -0.25 6.59 9.34
CA LEU A 34 -0.02 7.70 10.29
C LEU A 34 -1.10 7.80 11.36
N SER A 35 -2.34 7.42 11.04
CA SER A 35 -3.46 7.41 11.96
C SER A 35 -3.68 6.07 12.64
N ASP A 36 -2.83 5.07 12.34
CA ASP A 36 -3.00 3.68 12.78
C ASP A 36 -4.42 3.16 12.54
N MET A 37 -4.92 3.40 11.33
CA MET A 37 -6.30 3.08 10.97
C MET A 37 -6.51 1.57 10.98
N GLU A 38 -7.55 1.12 11.69
CA GLU A 38 -7.84 -0.30 11.93
C GLU A 38 -6.69 -1.06 12.60
N ASP A 39 -5.89 -0.39 13.43
CA ASP A 39 -4.75 -1.00 14.14
C ASP A 39 -3.75 -1.68 13.17
N VAL A 40 -3.55 -1.09 11.99
CA VAL A 40 -2.67 -1.64 10.95
C VAL A 40 -1.25 -1.88 11.46
N LEU A 41 -0.77 -1.06 12.40
CA LEU A 41 0.55 -1.21 13.02
C LEU A 41 0.66 -2.45 13.91
N GLN A 42 -0.44 -3.07 14.31
CA GLN A 42 -0.43 -4.37 15.00
C GLN A 42 -0.27 -5.55 14.02
N TRP A 43 -0.50 -5.34 12.73
CA TRP A 43 -0.42 -6.40 11.72
C TRP A 43 0.95 -6.48 11.05
N VAL A 44 1.76 -5.43 11.21
CA VAL A 44 3.08 -5.29 10.59
C VAL A 44 4.14 -5.15 11.68
N GLN A 45 5.34 -5.63 11.38
CA GLN A 45 6.51 -5.52 12.24
C GLN A 45 7.65 -4.81 11.51
N GLU A 46 8.65 -4.34 12.25
CA GLU A 46 9.88 -3.87 11.63
C GLU A 46 10.48 -4.97 10.74
N ASN A 47 10.97 -4.58 9.56
CA ASN A 47 11.50 -5.43 8.49
C ASN A 47 10.47 -6.26 7.71
N ASP A 48 9.16 -6.08 7.95
CA ASP A 48 8.15 -6.62 7.05
C ASP A 48 8.21 -5.94 5.68
N VAL A 49 7.85 -6.72 4.65
CA VAL A 49 7.80 -6.24 3.27
C VAL A 49 6.36 -5.95 2.86
N LEU A 50 6.08 -4.68 2.58
CA LEU A 50 4.84 -4.24 1.97
C LEU A 50 5.00 -4.24 0.43
N VAL A 51 4.21 -5.05 -0.25
CA VAL A 51 4.14 -5.06 -1.72
C VAL A 51 3.06 -4.08 -2.16
N VAL A 52 3.43 -3.08 -2.95
CA VAL A 52 2.50 -2.04 -3.41
C VAL A 52 2.59 -1.81 -4.92
N ASP A 53 1.49 -1.35 -5.51
CA ASP A 53 1.48 -0.86 -6.89
C ASP A 53 2.26 0.46 -7.02
N ARG A 54 2.62 0.84 -8.24
CA ARG A 54 3.37 2.09 -8.50
C ARG A 54 2.65 3.36 -8.01
N GLY A 55 1.33 3.37 -7.93
CA GLY A 55 0.54 4.50 -7.43
C GLY A 55 0.90 4.91 -6.00
N PHE A 56 1.54 4.02 -5.24
CA PHE A 56 1.96 4.23 -3.85
C PHE A 56 3.41 4.74 -3.72
N CYS A 57 4.14 4.99 -4.81
CA CYS A 57 5.54 5.42 -4.74
C CYS A 57 5.77 6.70 -3.92
N ASN A 58 4.75 7.56 -3.80
CA ASN A 58 4.83 8.79 -3.02
C ASN A 58 4.75 8.58 -1.49
N CYS A 59 4.46 7.36 -1.01
CA CYS A 59 4.35 7.06 0.43
C CYS A 59 5.54 6.28 1.02
N LEU A 60 6.54 5.92 0.21
CA LEU A 60 7.69 5.11 0.63
C LEU A 60 8.42 5.67 1.85
N GLY A 61 8.58 7.00 1.90
CA GLY A 61 9.24 7.67 3.03
C GLY A 61 8.49 7.51 4.36
N VAL A 62 7.15 7.39 4.32
CA VAL A 62 6.35 7.13 5.52
C VAL A 62 6.52 5.68 5.97
N MET A 63 6.48 4.73 5.03
CA MET A 63 6.65 3.30 5.36
C MET A 63 8.00 3.02 6.02
N LYS A 64 9.07 3.63 5.50
CA LYS A 64 10.42 3.51 6.09
C LYS A 64 10.51 4.02 7.53
N ARG A 65 9.69 5.01 7.91
CA ARG A 65 9.65 5.52 9.30
C ARG A 65 9.08 4.50 10.28
N PHE A 66 8.28 3.55 9.79
CA PHE A 66 7.73 2.44 10.58
C PHE A 66 8.60 1.17 10.47
N GLY A 67 9.80 1.28 9.90
CA GLY A 67 10.70 0.14 9.71
C GLY A 67 10.23 -0.85 8.63
N ILE A 68 9.30 -0.46 7.76
CA ILE A 68 8.71 -1.32 6.74
C ILE A 68 9.48 -1.17 5.43
N ASP A 69 9.91 -2.29 4.87
CA ASP A 69 10.47 -2.35 3.54
C ASP A 69 9.34 -2.35 2.51
N VAL A 70 9.55 -1.66 1.39
CA VAL A 70 8.53 -1.57 0.34
C VAL A 70 9.07 -2.15 -0.96
N ALA A 71 8.35 -3.13 -1.49
CA ALA A 71 8.61 -3.71 -2.79
C ALA A 71 7.55 -3.22 -3.79
N MET A 72 8.01 -2.77 -4.97
CA MET A 72 7.14 -2.47 -6.10
C MET A 72 7.48 -3.44 -7.23
N PRO A 73 6.57 -4.37 -7.59
CA PRO A 73 6.81 -5.29 -8.68
C PRO A 73 7.09 -4.52 -9.98
N PRO A 74 8.14 -4.91 -10.74
CA PRO A 74 8.38 -4.32 -12.05
C PRO A 74 7.26 -4.73 -13.02
N PHE A 75 7.04 -3.91 -14.05
CA PHE A 75 6.25 -4.36 -15.20
C PHE A 75 6.95 -5.56 -15.84
N LEU A 76 6.19 -6.55 -16.30
CA LEU A 76 6.70 -7.63 -17.14
C LEU A 76 7.27 -7.00 -18.43
N ASP A 77 8.59 -6.89 -18.52
CA ASP A 77 9.33 -6.40 -19.70
C ASP A 77 8.83 -5.09 -20.32
N GLY A 78 8.42 -4.13 -19.47
CA GLY A 78 7.96 -2.81 -19.94
C GLY A 78 6.62 -2.82 -20.69
N LYS A 79 5.91 -3.96 -20.72
CA LYS A 79 4.54 -4.03 -21.24
C LYS A 79 3.57 -3.47 -20.21
N LYS A 80 2.55 -2.74 -20.66
CA LYS A 80 1.45 -2.38 -19.77
C LYS A 80 0.71 -3.67 -19.39
N GLN A 81 0.10 -3.68 -18.20
CA GLN A 81 -0.66 -4.81 -17.67
C GLN A 81 -1.80 -5.30 -18.61
N PHE A 82 -2.21 -4.48 -19.58
CA PHE A 82 -3.24 -4.79 -20.58
C PHE A 82 -2.68 -4.91 -22.02
N ASP A 83 -1.37 -4.78 -22.22
CA ASP A 83 -0.75 -5.02 -23.52
C ASP A 83 -0.59 -6.55 -23.71
N VAL A 84 -1.68 -7.19 -24.16
CA VAL A 84 -1.71 -8.58 -24.64
C VAL A 84 -1.17 -8.63 -26.06
#